data_AF-A0A1X7TJA2-F1
#
_entry.id   AF-A0A1X7TJA2-F1
#
_cell.length_a   1.000
_cell.length_b   1.000
_cell.length_c   1.000
_cell.angle_alpha   90.00
_cell.angle_beta   90.00
_cell.angle_gamma   90.00
#
_symmetry.space_group_name_H-M   'P 1'
#
loop_
_entity.id
_entity.type
_entity.pdbx_description
1 polymer ?
#
loop_
_entity_poly.entity_id
_entity_poly.type
_entity_poly.pdbx_seq_one_letter_code
_entity_poly.pdbx_strand_id
1 'polypeptide(L)'
;MAKRVSDGDDVPAPVGFPALAPTAGPGQSSKKAKTENSVPKLNNAYMNTQGKLFKDMKSAWRDLLISDVLPWLRELTGIDLYETVDATCAKYDYTDVLLCHDDELEGRRIAYIYYLVDPSWEKKDGGTLDLFNTDEFGQPHQIVHSIVPLWNSFVFFEVTPISFHQVSEVLTASKTRLTISGWFHGPSLPRPSPYKEVMPLMYHPLDKPLEVLAEWVSPVYLDVGTQSQIREQFESESQIELPDFLIEDKYKLLCNDLNKKVNIWERRGPPNKRNIEVAQPDKLLPLPTECHSLFLSEPFCLLLSHLTGLQLTSHTLNLNPNDDVSIMPESNNTPCNCHGDWYRWQHGGYTLMSDSTSTVNGENAEEFSLDAKLFFNTE
;
A
#
# COMPACT_ATOMS: atom_id res chain seq x y z
N MET A 1 -46.33 14.04 -25.55
CA MET A 1 -46.00 15.46 -25.85
C MET A 1 -44.91 15.86 -24.86
N ALA A 2 -43.66 16.16 -25.18
CA ALA A 2 -43.01 16.64 -26.39
C ALA A 2 -41.62 15.97 -26.52
N LYS A 3 -41.35 15.32 -27.65
CA LYS A 3 -40.37 15.70 -28.71
C LYS A 3 -38.90 15.37 -28.39
N ARG A 4 -38.48 14.23 -28.96
CA ARG A 4 -37.12 13.90 -29.39
C ARG A 4 -36.57 14.99 -30.33
N VAL A 5 -35.29 15.28 -30.20
CA VAL A 5 -34.41 15.68 -31.30
C VAL A 5 -33.19 14.77 -31.23
N SER A 6 -33.03 13.99 -32.28
CA SER A 6 -31.81 13.27 -32.67
C SER A 6 -30.91 14.20 -33.48
N ASP A 7 -29.60 14.00 -33.38
CA ASP A 7 -28.56 13.96 -34.44
C ASP A 7 -27.22 13.80 -33.66
N GLY A 8 -26.42 12.74 -33.86
CA GLY A 8 -25.43 12.59 -34.95
C GLY A 8 -24.28 13.57 -34.69
N ASP A 9 -23.02 13.22 -34.43
CA ASP A 9 -22.18 12.09 -34.83
C ASP A 9 -20.92 11.99 -33.92
N ASP A 10 -20.18 10.89 -34.08
CA ASP A 10 -18.77 10.65 -33.70
C ASP A 10 -18.37 10.59 -32.22
N VAL A 11 -18.47 9.38 -31.66
CA VAL A 11 -17.68 8.96 -30.48
C VAL A 11 -16.35 8.38 -30.98
N PRO A 12 -15.18 8.98 -30.69
CA PRO A 12 -13.91 8.30 -30.90
C PRO A 12 -13.76 7.16 -29.89
N ALA A 13 -13.29 6.01 -30.37
CA ALA A 13 -12.96 4.83 -29.58
C ALA A 13 -12.03 5.16 -28.38
N PRO A 14 -12.12 4.42 -27.27
CA PRO A 14 -11.25 4.66 -26.12
C PRO A 14 -9.80 4.39 -26.52
N VAL A 15 -8.98 5.44 -26.44
CA VAL A 15 -7.53 5.37 -26.60
C VAL A 15 -6.97 4.56 -25.42
N GLY A 16 -6.32 3.45 -25.73
CA GLY A 16 -5.71 2.56 -24.75
C GLY A 16 -4.70 3.29 -23.86
N PHE A 17 -4.73 2.95 -22.58
CA PHE A 17 -3.73 3.36 -21.60
C PHE A 17 -2.38 2.71 -21.93
N PRO A 18 -1.28 3.49 -22.07
CA PRO A 18 0.04 2.90 -22.02
C PRO A 18 0.42 2.63 -20.56
N ALA A 19 0.78 1.38 -20.28
CA ALA A 19 1.41 0.94 -19.05
C ALA A 19 2.69 1.76 -18.79
N LEU A 20 2.82 2.31 -17.59
CA LEU A 20 4.06 2.93 -17.12
C LEU A 20 4.85 1.89 -16.32
N ALA A 21 5.89 1.33 -16.95
CA ALA A 21 6.95 0.61 -16.27
C ALA A 21 7.90 1.59 -15.55
N PRO A 22 8.47 1.26 -14.38
CA PRO A 22 9.48 2.08 -13.75
C PRO A 22 10.86 1.72 -14.34
N THR A 23 11.51 2.67 -15.00
CA THR A 23 12.96 2.60 -15.25
C THR A 23 13.63 3.80 -14.57
N ALA A 24 14.47 3.52 -13.57
CA ALA A 24 15.36 4.50 -12.97
C ALA A 24 16.76 3.88 -12.87
N GLY A 25 17.62 4.25 -13.82
CA GLY A 25 19.07 4.05 -13.75
C GLY A 25 19.78 5.39 -13.49
N PRO A 26 20.99 5.38 -12.90
CA PRO A 26 21.49 6.49 -12.09
C PRO A 26 22.23 7.56 -12.88
N GLY A 27 22.07 8.81 -12.44
CA GLY A 27 23.07 9.86 -12.53
C GLY A 27 23.36 10.45 -13.90
N GLN A 28 22.66 11.52 -14.27
CA GLN A 28 23.23 12.61 -15.07
C GLN A 28 22.45 13.92 -14.88
N SER A 29 23.17 14.99 -14.55
CA SER A 29 22.63 16.33 -14.34
C SER A 29 22.08 16.91 -15.63
N SER A 30 20.80 17.31 -15.66
CA SER A 30 20.21 18.02 -16.80
C SER A 30 19.91 19.48 -16.45
N LYS A 31 20.59 20.39 -17.16
CA LYS A 31 20.33 21.83 -17.16
C LYS A 31 18.95 22.14 -17.77
N LYS A 32 18.26 23.09 -17.12
CA LYS A 32 17.09 23.89 -17.52
C LYS A 32 16.70 23.84 -19.01
N ALA A 33 15.45 23.43 -19.25
CA ALA A 33 14.63 23.94 -20.36
C ALA A 33 13.37 24.59 -19.75
N LYS A 34 13.28 25.93 -19.87
CA LYS A 34 12.07 26.70 -19.54
C LYS A 34 11.19 26.72 -20.78
N THR A 35 10.02 26.12 -20.72
CA THR A 35 8.91 26.37 -21.64
C THR A 35 8.06 27.50 -21.06
N GLU A 36 8.10 28.67 -21.69
CA GLU A 36 7.22 29.81 -21.38
C GLU A 36 5.82 29.52 -21.94
N ASN A 37 4.89 29.11 -21.07
CA ASN A 37 3.47 29.27 -21.32
C ASN A 37 3.05 30.67 -20.86
N SER A 38 2.54 31.47 -21.79
CA SER A 38 2.09 32.85 -21.60
C SER A 38 0.87 32.92 -20.68
N VAL A 39 1.12 33.09 -19.38
CA VAL A 39 0.11 33.46 -18.39
C VAL A 39 -0.32 34.92 -18.67
N PRO A 40 -1.64 35.24 -18.69
CA PRO A 40 -2.08 36.63 -18.73
C PRO A 40 -1.46 37.38 -17.55
N LYS A 41 -0.74 38.48 -17.81
CA LYS A 41 -0.10 39.29 -16.75
C LYS A 41 -1.17 39.86 -15.80
N LEU A 42 -1.45 39.12 -14.73
CA LEU A 42 -2.10 39.64 -13.54
C LEU A 42 -1.13 40.60 -12.85
N ASN A 43 -1.59 41.84 -12.63
CA ASN A 43 -0.80 42.94 -12.08
C ASN A 43 -0.07 42.55 -10.77
N ASN A 44 1.20 42.96 -10.61
CA ASN A 44 2.02 42.76 -9.41
C ASN A 44 1.34 43.21 -8.09
N ALA A 45 0.42 44.19 -8.15
CA ALA A 45 -0.37 44.60 -6.99
C ALA A 45 -1.35 43.51 -6.51
N TYR A 46 -1.91 42.71 -7.42
CA TYR A 46 -2.84 41.63 -7.10
C TYR A 46 -2.13 40.46 -6.40
N MET A 47 -0.93 40.11 -6.86
CA MET A 47 -0.07 39.08 -6.25
C MET A 47 0.46 39.51 -4.88
N ASN A 48 0.86 40.78 -4.71
CA ASN A 48 1.29 41.31 -3.41
C ASN A 48 0.14 41.40 -2.40
N THR A 49 -1.07 41.70 -2.87
CA THR A 49 -2.27 41.78 -2.00
C THR A 49 -2.73 40.40 -1.55
N GLN A 50 -2.73 39.40 -2.44
CA GLN A 50 -3.03 38.01 -2.05
C GLN A 50 -1.96 37.41 -1.13
N GLY A 51 -0.68 37.68 -1.37
CA GLY A 51 0.41 37.24 -0.48
C GLY A 51 0.34 37.87 0.92
N LYS A 52 0.00 39.16 1.00
CA LYS A 52 -0.22 39.85 2.27
C LYS A 52 -1.48 39.33 2.97
N LEU A 53 -2.60 39.23 2.27
CA LEU A 53 -3.86 38.71 2.81
C LEU A 53 -3.70 37.28 3.37
N PHE A 54 -2.99 36.42 2.63
CA PHE A 54 -2.70 35.06 3.08
C PHE A 54 -1.83 35.04 4.35
N LYS A 55 -0.82 35.91 4.43
CA LYS A 55 0.01 36.07 5.62
C LYS A 55 -0.80 36.58 6.81
N ASP A 56 -1.65 37.58 6.59
CA ASP A 56 -2.49 38.19 7.62
C ASP A 56 -3.53 37.18 8.13
N MET A 57 -4.16 36.39 7.25
CA MET A 57 -5.08 35.30 7.63
C MET A 57 -4.36 34.19 8.42
N LYS A 58 -3.14 33.82 8.02
CA LYS A 58 -2.33 32.84 8.76
C LYS A 58 -2.00 33.33 10.17
N SER A 59 -1.65 34.61 10.32
CA SER A 59 -1.42 35.23 11.63
C SER A 59 -2.70 35.22 12.46
N ALA A 60 -3.80 35.73 11.91
CA ALA A 60 -5.08 35.81 12.60
C ALA A 60 -5.60 34.43 13.05
N TRP A 61 -5.42 33.39 12.23
CA TRP A 61 -5.77 32.02 12.60
C TRP A 61 -4.91 31.52 13.76
N ARG A 62 -3.58 31.70 13.68
CA ARG A 62 -2.67 31.32 14.76
C ARG A 62 -3.01 32.06 16.06
N ASP A 63 -3.27 33.36 15.96
CA ASP A 63 -3.63 34.19 17.11
C ASP A 63 -4.91 33.66 17.75
N LEU A 64 -5.99 33.44 16.99
CA LEU A 64 -7.23 32.82 17.47
C LEU A 64 -7.00 31.49 18.18
N LEU A 65 -6.18 30.60 17.62
CA LEU A 65 -5.89 29.31 18.23
C LEU A 65 -5.21 29.48 19.60
N ILE A 66 -4.28 30.43 19.74
CA ILE A 66 -3.50 30.64 20.96
C ILE A 66 -4.29 31.45 22.00
N SER A 67 -4.98 32.52 21.60
CA SER A 67 -5.64 33.44 22.52
C SER A 67 -6.99 32.94 23.02
N ASP A 68 -7.73 32.20 22.19
CA ASP A 68 -9.12 31.83 22.49
C ASP A 68 -9.30 30.31 22.59
N VAL A 69 -8.87 29.56 21.58
CA VAL A 69 -9.16 28.12 21.50
C VAL A 69 -8.33 27.33 22.52
N LEU A 70 -7.04 27.64 22.65
CA LEU A 70 -6.14 26.93 23.56
C LEU A 70 -6.57 27.06 25.04
N PRO A 71 -6.85 28.26 25.59
CA PRO A 71 -7.35 28.39 26.96
C PRO A 71 -8.67 27.64 27.17
N TRP A 72 -9.57 27.72 26.19
CA TRP A 72 -10.83 26.98 26.22
C TRP A 72 -10.61 25.46 26.24
N LEU A 73 -9.69 24.92 25.44
CA LEU A 73 -9.36 23.49 25.44
C LEU A 73 -8.71 23.04 26.75
N ARG A 74 -7.82 23.86 27.34
CA ARG A 74 -7.24 23.59 28.66
C ARG A 74 -8.32 23.46 29.73
N GLU A 75 -9.28 24.39 29.75
CA GLU A 75 -10.40 24.37 30.69
C GLU A 75 -11.32 23.16 30.46
N LEU A 76 -11.67 22.88 29.20
CA LEU A 76 -12.58 21.80 28.84
C LEU A 76 -12.01 20.41 29.12
N THR A 77 -10.74 20.19 28.83
CA THR A 77 -10.10 18.86 28.90
C THR A 77 -9.33 18.61 30.19
N GLY A 78 -8.94 19.67 30.90
CA GLY A 78 -8.03 19.59 32.04
C GLY A 78 -6.58 19.24 31.67
N ILE A 79 -6.23 19.23 30.38
CA ILE A 79 -4.88 18.94 29.90
C ILE A 79 -4.04 20.23 29.96
N ASP A 80 -2.82 20.12 30.50
CA ASP A 80 -1.84 21.22 30.52
C ASP A 80 -1.19 21.44 29.15
N LEU A 81 -1.97 21.91 28.18
CA LEU A 81 -1.48 22.16 26.81
C LEU A 81 -0.41 23.27 26.83
N TYR A 82 0.58 23.23 25.94
CA TYR A 82 1.58 24.27 25.73
C TYR A 82 1.11 25.30 24.71
N GLU A 83 1.76 26.47 24.66
CA GLU A 83 1.50 27.51 23.64
C GLU A 83 1.97 27.12 22.22
N THR A 84 2.63 25.96 22.09
CA THR A 84 2.99 25.38 20.80
C THR A 84 1.75 24.79 20.14
N VAL A 85 1.34 25.42 19.03
CA VAL A 85 0.23 24.97 18.18
C VAL A 85 0.70 24.87 16.75
N ASP A 86 0.44 23.70 16.15
CA ASP A 86 0.71 23.44 14.74
C ASP A 86 -0.54 23.64 13.89
N ALA A 87 -0.33 24.08 12.65
CA ALA A 87 -1.38 24.25 11.67
C ALA A 87 -0.84 23.98 10.27
N THR A 88 -1.55 23.16 9.51
CA THR A 88 -1.28 22.83 8.12
C THR A 88 -2.57 22.95 7.33
N CYS A 89 -2.47 23.47 6.11
CA CYS A 89 -3.58 23.47 5.18
C CYS A 89 -3.45 22.23 4.29
N ALA A 90 -4.49 21.40 4.23
CA ALA A 90 -4.51 20.21 3.41
C ALA A 90 -5.63 20.30 2.37
N LYS A 91 -5.34 19.81 1.17
CA LYS A 91 -6.24 19.81 0.02
C LYS A 91 -6.33 18.36 -0.48
N TYR A 92 -7.54 17.81 -0.48
CA TYR A 92 -7.83 16.49 -1.04
C TYR A 92 -8.80 16.66 -2.22
N ASP A 93 -8.36 16.24 -3.40
CA ASP A 93 -9.14 16.15 -4.63
C ASP A 93 -9.50 14.68 -4.91
N TYR A 94 -10.17 14.40 -6.03
CA TYR A 94 -10.59 13.05 -6.41
C TYR A 94 -9.45 12.02 -6.27
N THR A 95 -9.77 10.86 -5.69
CA THR A 95 -8.86 9.75 -5.33
C THR A 95 -7.92 10.00 -4.15
N ASP A 96 -7.80 11.23 -3.64
CA ASP A 96 -6.95 11.48 -2.48
C ASP A 96 -7.56 10.85 -1.21
N VAL A 97 -6.68 10.30 -0.36
CA VAL A 97 -7.03 9.55 0.86
C VAL A 97 -5.94 9.75 1.91
N LEU A 98 -6.27 9.60 3.20
CA LEU A 98 -5.28 9.44 4.27
C LEU A 98 -5.67 8.21 5.09
N LEU A 99 -4.88 7.14 4.99
CA LEU A 99 -5.19 5.83 5.56
C LEU A 99 -5.10 5.81 7.10
N CYS A 100 -5.50 4.69 7.70
CA CYS A 100 -5.62 4.55 9.16
C CYS A 100 -4.32 4.84 9.90
N HIS A 101 -4.37 5.78 10.85
CA HIS A 101 -3.29 6.19 11.74
C HIS A 101 -3.86 6.73 13.06
N ASP A 102 -3.03 6.95 14.07
CA ASP A 102 -3.44 7.38 15.43
C ASP A 102 -2.97 8.80 15.81
N ASP A 103 -2.21 9.46 14.92
CA ASP A 103 -1.55 10.75 15.13
C ASP A 103 -0.45 10.77 16.21
N GLU A 104 -0.01 9.60 16.69
CA GLU A 104 0.91 9.50 17.82
C GLU A 104 2.30 10.07 17.47
N LEU A 105 2.62 11.20 18.08
CA LEU A 105 3.94 11.80 18.08
C LEU A 105 4.17 12.52 19.41
N GLU A 106 5.42 12.56 19.85
CA GLU A 106 5.79 13.23 21.10
C GLU A 106 5.26 14.67 21.15
N GLY A 107 4.67 15.04 22.29
CA GLY A 107 4.08 16.35 22.51
C GLY A 107 2.66 16.55 21.96
N ARG A 108 2.21 15.79 20.96
CA ARG A 108 0.83 15.96 20.42
C ARG A 108 -0.20 15.49 21.43
N ARG A 109 -1.19 16.33 21.74
CA ARG A 109 -2.24 16.00 22.72
C ARG A 109 -3.66 16.18 22.23
N ILE A 110 -3.95 17.20 21.43
CA ILE A 110 -5.26 17.37 20.82
C ILE A 110 -5.07 17.63 19.34
N ALA A 111 -5.52 16.69 18.51
CA ALA A 111 -5.64 16.88 17.07
C ALA A 111 -6.89 17.70 16.78
N TYR A 112 -6.83 18.59 15.79
CA TYR A 112 -7.99 19.34 15.32
C TYR A 112 -8.03 19.44 13.80
N ILE A 113 -9.25 19.60 13.29
CA ILE A 113 -9.56 19.79 11.87
C ILE A 113 -10.64 20.86 11.77
N TYR A 114 -10.35 21.91 11.00
CA TYR A 114 -11.29 22.94 10.61
C TYR A 114 -11.60 22.83 9.12
N TYR A 115 -12.86 22.60 8.80
CA TYR A 115 -13.32 22.26 7.46
C TYR A 115 -13.72 23.50 6.67
N LEU A 116 -13.07 23.66 5.50
CA LEU A 116 -13.31 24.72 4.51
C LEU A 116 -13.84 24.12 3.20
N VAL A 117 -14.61 23.04 3.30
CA VAL A 117 -15.18 22.29 2.16
C VAL A 117 -16.32 23.05 1.49
N ASP A 118 -16.70 22.65 0.27
CA ASP A 118 -17.92 23.14 -0.37
C ASP A 118 -19.14 22.98 0.56
N PRO A 119 -20.00 24.01 0.77
CA PRO A 119 -21.18 23.90 1.63
C PRO A 119 -22.18 22.80 1.23
N SER A 120 -22.11 22.31 -0.02
CA SER A 120 -22.89 21.20 -0.54
C SER A 120 -22.19 19.83 -0.39
N TRP A 121 -21.13 19.71 0.42
CA TRP A 121 -20.45 18.43 0.66
C TRP A 121 -21.39 17.42 1.31
N GLU A 122 -21.48 16.23 0.73
CA GLU A 122 -22.36 15.15 1.17
C GLU A 122 -21.57 13.85 1.34
N LYS A 123 -22.18 12.86 2.00
CA LYS A 123 -21.57 11.53 2.21
C LYS A 123 -21.07 10.87 0.92
N LYS A 124 -21.76 11.08 -0.20
CA LYS A 124 -21.41 10.50 -1.52
C LYS A 124 -20.13 11.10 -2.13
N ASP A 125 -19.71 12.27 -1.66
CA ASP A 125 -18.48 12.93 -2.12
C ASP A 125 -17.22 12.31 -1.50
N GLY A 126 -17.38 11.42 -0.50
CA GLY A 126 -16.27 10.81 0.23
C GLY A 126 -15.59 11.79 1.18
N GLY A 127 -14.30 11.59 1.48
CA GLY A 127 -13.51 12.50 2.32
C GLY A 127 -13.94 12.57 3.79
N THR A 128 -14.65 11.54 4.28
CA THR A 128 -15.14 11.47 5.66
C THR A 128 -13.99 11.27 6.64
N LEU A 129 -14.12 11.83 7.85
CA LEU A 129 -13.27 11.43 8.97
C LEU A 129 -13.87 10.18 9.60
N ASP A 130 -13.24 9.03 9.38
CA ASP A 130 -13.68 7.76 9.93
C ASP A 130 -12.88 7.44 11.20
N LEU A 131 -13.58 7.01 12.25
CA LEU A 131 -13.00 6.66 13.55
C LEU A 131 -13.13 5.15 13.77
N PHE A 132 -12.03 4.51 14.15
CA PHE A 132 -11.98 3.07 14.40
C PHE A 132 -12.16 2.77 15.88
N ASN A 133 -12.77 1.62 16.18
CA ASN A 133 -12.59 1.01 17.50
C ASN A 133 -11.28 0.21 17.53
N THR A 134 -10.87 -0.21 18.73
CA THR A 134 -9.73 -1.10 18.95
C THR A 134 -10.15 -2.48 19.46
N ASP A 135 -9.31 -3.47 19.18
CA ASP A 135 -9.41 -4.81 19.74
C ASP A 135 -8.72 -4.92 21.12
N GLU A 136 -8.65 -6.14 21.67
CA GLU A 136 -8.02 -6.42 22.96
C GLU A 136 -6.50 -6.16 23.00
N PHE A 137 -5.85 -6.03 21.84
CA PHE A 137 -4.44 -5.72 21.68
C PHE A 137 -4.18 -4.23 21.40
N GLY A 138 -5.24 -3.40 21.40
CA GLY A 138 -5.14 -1.99 21.06
C GLY A 138 -4.90 -1.72 19.58
N GLN A 139 -5.15 -2.69 18.68
CA GLN A 139 -5.07 -2.50 17.24
C GLN A 139 -6.42 -2.06 16.68
N PRO A 140 -6.46 -1.23 15.61
CA PRO A 140 -7.72 -0.82 15.00
C PRO A 140 -8.44 -2.02 14.37
N HIS A 141 -9.76 -2.05 14.49
CA HIS A 141 -10.57 -3.14 13.95
C HIS A 141 -11.56 -2.67 12.86
N GLN A 142 -12.63 -1.96 13.23
CA GLN A 142 -13.66 -1.51 12.29
C GLN A 142 -14.02 -0.04 12.51
N ILE A 143 -14.50 0.60 11.45
CA ILE A 143 -15.03 1.96 11.51
C ILE A 143 -16.33 1.93 12.31
N VAL A 144 -16.39 2.67 13.42
CA VAL A 144 -17.58 2.80 14.27
C VAL A 144 -18.29 4.14 14.10
N HIS A 145 -17.57 5.17 13.66
CA HIS A 145 -18.12 6.48 13.35
C HIS A 145 -17.52 7.03 12.07
N SER A 146 -18.32 7.79 11.31
CA SER A 146 -17.91 8.43 10.07
C SER A 146 -18.54 9.82 10.01
N ILE A 147 -17.68 10.85 10.04
CA ILE A 147 -18.07 12.25 10.10
C ILE A 147 -17.92 12.85 8.70
N VAL A 148 -19.05 13.28 8.12
CA VAL A 148 -19.07 14.01 6.85
C VAL A 148 -18.57 15.43 7.11
N PRO A 149 -17.56 15.93 6.37
CA PRO A 149 -17.05 17.27 6.59
C PRO A 149 -18.10 18.31 6.20
N LEU A 150 -18.30 19.31 7.06
CA LEU A 150 -19.24 20.40 6.83
C LEU A 150 -18.49 21.73 6.77
N TRP A 151 -18.91 22.63 5.89
CA TRP A 151 -18.35 23.98 5.84
C TRP A 151 -18.38 24.64 7.23
N ASN A 152 -17.26 25.26 7.62
CA ASN A 152 -17.14 26.01 8.86
C ASN A 152 -17.43 25.14 10.12
N SER A 153 -17.02 23.88 10.08
CA SER A 153 -17.06 22.99 11.25
C SER A 153 -15.66 22.76 11.81
N PHE A 154 -15.57 22.64 13.14
CA PHE A 154 -14.34 22.39 13.88
C PHE A 154 -14.50 21.08 14.66
N VAL A 155 -13.65 20.10 14.35
CA VAL A 155 -13.59 18.80 15.02
C VAL A 155 -12.25 18.69 15.73
N PHE A 156 -12.23 18.13 16.94
CA PHE A 156 -11.02 17.84 17.67
C PHE A 156 -11.19 16.58 18.52
N PHE A 157 -10.08 15.92 18.82
CA PHE A 157 -10.04 14.73 19.67
C PHE A 157 -8.68 14.61 20.36
N GLU A 158 -8.65 13.91 21.49
CA GLU A 158 -7.39 13.63 22.20
C GLU A 158 -6.56 12.62 21.41
N VAL A 159 -5.27 12.90 21.27
CA VAL A 159 -4.28 11.98 20.70
C VAL A 159 -3.91 10.95 21.76
N THR A 160 -4.21 9.69 21.48
CA THR A 160 -3.95 8.55 22.38
C THR A 160 -3.45 7.36 21.56
N PRO A 161 -2.87 6.32 22.18
CA PRO A 161 -2.46 5.11 21.45
C PRO A 161 -3.62 4.32 20.79
N ILE A 162 -4.88 4.75 20.97
CA ILE A 162 -6.08 4.11 20.41
C ILE A 162 -6.94 5.09 19.60
N SER A 163 -6.48 6.32 19.33
CA SER A 163 -7.23 7.31 18.54
C SER A 163 -7.13 7.08 17.03
N PHE A 164 -7.31 5.83 16.60
CA PHE A 164 -7.20 5.45 15.19
C PHE A 164 -8.30 6.08 14.34
N HIS A 165 -7.89 6.72 13.25
CA HIS A 165 -8.78 7.38 12.31
C HIS A 165 -8.18 7.42 10.90
N GLN A 166 -9.02 7.74 9.92
CA GLN A 166 -8.61 7.95 8.53
C GLN A 166 -9.43 9.07 7.89
N VAL A 167 -8.93 9.61 6.78
CA VAL A 167 -9.74 10.36 5.82
C VAL A 167 -10.07 9.43 4.67
N SER A 168 -11.35 9.05 4.53
CA SER A 168 -11.78 8.20 3.41
C SER A 168 -11.53 8.88 2.06
N GLU A 169 -11.45 8.07 1.02
CA GLU A 169 -11.19 8.56 -0.34
C GLU A 169 -12.20 9.63 -0.75
N VAL A 170 -11.72 10.70 -1.38
CA VAL A 170 -12.58 11.70 -2.03
C VAL A 170 -13.07 11.15 -3.37
N LEU A 171 -14.38 10.97 -3.50
CA LEU A 171 -15.01 10.33 -4.65
C LEU A 171 -15.58 11.32 -5.67
N THR A 172 -15.59 12.62 -5.34
CA THR A 172 -16.08 13.67 -6.23
C THR A 172 -14.95 14.27 -7.06
N ALA A 173 -15.16 14.36 -8.38
CA ALA A 173 -14.22 14.99 -9.31
C ALA A 173 -14.38 16.51 -9.42
N SER A 174 -15.47 17.07 -8.90
CA SER A 174 -15.84 18.48 -9.10
C SER A 174 -15.68 19.36 -7.87
N LYS A 175 -15.40 18.79 -6.69
CA LYS A 175 -15.23 19.52 -5.43
C LYS A 175 -13.86 19.20 -4.83
N THR A 176 -13.40 20.10 -3.97
CA THR A 176 -12.12 19.96 -3.26
C THR A 176 -12.36 20.00 -1.76
N ARG A 177 -11.83 19.02 -1.03
CA ARG A 177 -11.88 19.00 0.44
C ARG A 177 -10.70 19.81 0.97
N LEU A 178 -10.97 21.05 1.36
CA LEU A 178 -9.98 21.93 1.98
C LEU A 178 -10.12 21.93 3.50
N THR A 179 -9.02 21.79 4.22
CA THR A 179 -8.99 21.83 5.70
C THR A 179 -7.80 22.61 6.23
N ILE A 180 -7.96 23.20 7.41
CA ILE A 180 -6.83 23.56 8.28
C ILE A 180 -6.82 22.58 9.43
N SER A 181 -5.75 21.82 9.59
CA SER A 181 -5.61 20.83 10.66
C SER A 181 -4.28 20.97 11.38
N GLY A 182 -4.19 20.39 12.57
CA GLY A 182 -2.93 20.37 13.32
C GLY A 182 -3.14 19.87 14.74
N TRP A 183 -2.19 20.21 15.61
CA TRP A 183 -2.17 19.72 16.99
C TRP A 183 -1.90 20.84 17.98
N PHE A 184 -2.61 20.78 19.10
CA PHE A 184 -2.20 21.43 20.34
C PHE A 184 -1.27 20.50 21.09
N HIS A 185 -0.11 21.03 21.49
CA HIS A 185 0.91 20.26 22.17
C HIS A 185 0.74 20.29 23.68
N GLY A 186 1.33 19.34 24.40
CA GLY A 186 1.31 19.25 25.86
C GLY A 186 2.22 18.13 26.38
N PRO A 187 2.10 17.74 27.65
CA PRO A 187 2.86 16.62 28.22
C PRO A 187 2.62 15.34 27.44
N SER A 188 3.70 14.70 27.00
CA SER A 188 3.65 13.44 26.23
C SER A 188 2.99 12.33 27.03
N LEU A 189 2.19 11.50 26.33
CA LEU A 189 1.67 10.25 26.88
C LEU A 189 2.73 9.14 26.76
N PRO A 190 2.73 8.16 27.69
CA PRO A 190 3.60 7.01 27.55
C PRO A 190 3.19 6.19 26.33
N ARG A 191 4.14 5.97 25.41
CA ARG A 191 3.96 5.09 24.26
C ARG A 191 3.89 3.63 24.74
N PRO A 192 2.86 2.86 24.39
CA PRO A 192 2.83 1.44 24.69
C PRO A 192 3.94 0.70 23.93
N SER A 193 4.38 -0.45 24.44
CA SER A 193 5.31 -1.29 23.69
C SER A 193 4.70 -1.65 22.33
N PRO A 194 5.49 -1.64 21.24
CA PRO A 194 4.98 -1.98 19.92
C PRO A 194 4.29 -3.35 19.94
N TYR A 195 3.12 -3.41 19.32
CA TYR A 195 2.40 -4.67 19.15
C TYR A 195 3.24 -5.65 18.32
N LYS A 196 3.37 -6.88 18.83
CA LYS A 196 4.08 -7.97 18.15
C LYS A 196 3.08 -8.79 17.36
N GLU A 197 3.16 -8.69 16.05
CA GLU A 197 2.31 -9.48 15.17
C GLU A 197 2.83 -10.92 15.06
N VAL A 198 1.92 -11.88 15.05
CA VAL A 198 2.26 -13.27 14.75
C VAL A 198 2.60 -13.36 13.27
N MET A 199 3.87 -13.62 12.98
CA MET A 199 4.35 -13.88 11.62
C MET A 199 3.63 -15.09 11.03
N PRO A 200 3.36 -15.12 9.71
CA PRO A 200 2.88 -16.32 9.03
C PRO A 200 3.79 -17.51 9.37
N LEU A 201 3.20 -18.69 9.53
CA LEU A 201 3.98 -19.90 9.75
C LEU A 201 4.80 -20.18 8.49
N MET A 202 6.10 -20.39 8.68
CA MET A 202 7.03 -20.78 7.62
C MET A 202 7.07 -22.30 7.52
N TYR A 203 7.03 -22.84 6.31
CA TYR A 203 6.97 -24.28 6.06
C TYR A 203 8.22 -24.75 5.32
N HIS A 204 8.62 -26.00 5.57
CA HIS A 204 9.58 -26.66 4.71
C HIS A 204 8.99 -26.81 3.30
N PRO A 205 9.81 -26.69 2.24
CA PRO A 205 9.33 -26.87 0.88
C PRO A 205 8.69 -28.25 0.68
N LEU A 206 7.65 -28.29 -0.13
CA LEU A 206 6.91 -29.51 -0.48
C LEU A 206 7.76 -30.38 -1.41
N ASP A 207 7.90 -31.66 -1.06
CA ASP A 207 8.54 -32.64 -1.93
C ASP A 207 7.67 -32.89 -3.18
N LYS A 208 8.26 -32.71 -4.36
CA LYS A 208 7.63 -32.87 -5.67
C LYS A 208 8.66 -33.34 -6.71
N PRO A 209 8.23 -34.10 -7.74
CA PRO A 209 9.08 -34.46 -8.86
C PRO A 209 9.51 -33.22 -9.65
N LEU A 210 10.75 -33.21 -10.18
CA LEU A 210 11.32 -32.06 -10.90
C LEU A 210 10.52 -31.74 -12.19
N GLU A 211 9.89 -32.75 -12.78
CA GLU A 211 9.05 -32.65 -13.97
C GLU A 211 7.89 -31.67 -13.79
N VAL A 212 7.47 -31.39 -12.55
CA VAL A 212 6.42 -30.41 -12.26
C VAL A 212 6.81 -29.00 -12.76
N LEU A 213 8.10 -28.67 -12.83
CA LEU A 213 8.54 -27.40 -13.39
C LEU A 213 8.16 -27.28 -14.86
N ALA A 214 8.39 -28.34 -15.65
CA ALA A 214 8.09 -28.35 -17.08
C ALA A 214 6.57 -28.35 -17.38
N GLU A 215 5.74 -28.72 -16.42
CA GLU A 215 4.27 -28.67 -16.54
C GLU A 215 3.69 -27.25 -16.34
N TRP A 216 4.44 -26.35 -15.71
CA TRP A 216 3.92 -25.05 -15.26
C TRP A 216 4.75 -23.86 -15.73
N VAL A 217 6.07 -23.96 -15.70
CA VAL A 217 7.02 -22.88 -16.00
C VAL A 217 7.31 -22.84 -17.49
N SER A 218 7.37 -21.64 -18.07
CA SER A 218 7.76 -21.44 -19.46
C SER A 218 9.14 -22.08 -19.73
N PRO A 219 9.30 -22.88 -20.82
CA PRO A 219 10.55 -23.56 -21.12
C PRO A 219 11.77 -22.65 -21.24
N VAL A 220 11.55 -21.37 -21.56
CA VAL A 220 12.60 -20.34 -21.61
C VAL A 220 13.33 -20.21 -20.26
N TYR A 221 12.60 -20.31 -19.14
CA TYR A 221 13.19 -20.21 -17.80
C TYR A 221 13.79 -21.53 -17.29
N LEU A 222 13.63 -22.62 -18.04
CA LEU A 222 14.27 -23.91 -17.77
C LEU A 222 15.56 -24.10 -18.58
N ASP A 223 15.82 -23.20 -19.54
CA ASP A 223 17.06 -23.18 -20.31
C ASP A 223 18.23 -22.65 -19.46
N VAL A 224 19.34 -23.39 -19.47
CA VAL A 224 20.53 -23.10 -18.65
C VAL A 224 21.20 -21.77 -19.04
N GLY A 225 21.23 -21.46 -20.34
CA GLY A 225 21.80 -20.19 -20.82
C GLY A 225 21.00 -18.99 -20.32
N THR A 226 19.67 -19.10 -20.37
CA THR A 226 18.75 -18.09 -19.87
C THR A 226 18.84 -17.93 -18.36
N GLN A 227 18.88 -19.03 -17.60
CA GLN A 227 19.08 -18.99 -16.14
C GLN A 227 20.38 -18.27 -15.75
N SER A 228 21.47 -18.50 -16.49
CA SER A 228 22.75 -17.83 -16.24
C SER A 228 22.68 -16.32 -16.45
N GLN A 229 21.99 -15.85 -17.50
CA GLN A 229 21.80 -14.43 -17.77
C GLN A 229 20.93 -13.76 -16.71
N ILE A 230 19.86 -14.46 -16.29
CA ILE A 230 18.98 -14.00 -15.21
C ILE A 230 19.78 -13.86 -13.91
N ARG A 231 20.62 -14.85 -13.57
CA ARG A 231 21.45 -14.80 -12.37
C ARG A 231 22.42 -13.62 -12.38
N GLU A 232 23.11 -13.40 -13.49
CA GLU A 232 24.04 -12.27 -13.61
C GLU A 232 23.33 -10.93 -13.37
N GLN A 233 22.13 -10.75 -13.95
CA GLN A 233 21.33 -9.56 -13.70
C GLN A 233 20.87 -9.46 -12.24
N PHE A 234 20.37 -10.57 -11.67
CA PHE A 234 19.88 -10.59 -10.29
C PHE A 234 21.00 -10.32 -9.28
N GLU A 235 22.20 -10.87 -9.46
CA GLU A 235 23.35 -10.59 -8.58
C GLU A 235 23.76 -9.11 -8.63
N SER A 236 23.60 -8.45 -9.77
CA SER A 236 23.91 -7.03 -9.93
C SER A 236 22.84 -6.11 -9.35
N GLU A 237 21.55 -6.45 -9.48
CA GLU A 237 20.44 -5.55 -9.18
C GLU A 237 19.64 -5.95 -7.92
N SER A 238 19.84 -7.17 -7.42
CA SER A 238 19.05 -7.81 -6.35
C SER A 238 17.54 -7.83 -6.62
N GLN A 239 17.15 -7.78 -7.90
CA GLN A 239 15.78 -7.77 -8.37
C GLN A 239 15.73 -8.23 -9.83
N ILE A 240 14.61 -8.81 -10.26
CA ILE A 240 14.34 -9.09 -11.68
C ILE A 240 12.83 -9.22 -11.94
N GLU A 241 12.40 -8.91 -13.16
CA GLU A 241 11.05 -9.16 -13.67
C GLU A 241 11.09 -10.19 -14.80
N LEU A 242 10.29 -11.26 -14.68
CA LEU A 242 10.24 -12.37 -15.63
C LEU A 242 8.84 -12.43 -16.29
N PRO A 243 8.67 -11.87 -17.50
CA PRO A 243 7.38 -11.91 -18.19
C PRO A 243 7.04 -13.33 -18.66
N ASP A 244 5.75 -13.62 -18.85
CA ASP A 244 5.28 -14.93 -19.37
C ASP A 244 5.88 -16.14 -18.60
N PHE A 245 6.00 -16.00 -17.27
CA PHE A 245 6.67 -16.98 -16.41
C PHE A 245 6.00 -18.36 -16.42
N LEU A 246 4.67 -18.38 -16.41
CA LEU A 246 3.89 -19.60 -16.53
C LEU A 246 3.59 -19.90 -18.00
N ILE A 247 3.43 -21.18 -18.32
CA ILE A 247 2.92 -21.64 -19.61
C ILE A 247 1.55 -20.99 -19.87
N GLU A 248 1.39 -20.40 -21.05
CA GLU A 248 0.25 -19.53 -21.39
C GLU A 248 -1.11 -20.19 -21.14
N ASP A 249 -1.27 -21.46 -21.52
CA ASP A 249 -2.53 -22.19 -21.33
C ASP A 249 -2.85 -22.41 -19.83
N LYS A 250 -1.83 -22.73 -19.02
CA LYS A 250 -1.98 -22.86 -17.57
C LYS A 250 -2.35 -21.52 -16.93
N TYR A 251 -1.69 -20.44 -17.36
CA TYR A 251 -1.99 -19.09 -16.90
C TYR A 251 -3.44 -18.69 -17.17
N LYS A 252 -3.92 -18.90 -18.42
CA LYS A 252 -5.32 -18.60 -18.80
C LYS A 252 -6.33 -19.39 -17.96
N LEU A 253 -6.07 -20.68 -17.75
CA LEU A 253 -6.92 -21.53 -16.91
C LEU A 253 -6.92 -21.06 -15.45
N LEU A 254 -5.77 -20.67 -14.90
CA LEU A 254 -5.66 -20.11 -13.55
C LEU A 254 -6.48 -18.83 -13.41
N CYS A 255 -6.35 -17.87 -14.34
CA CYS A 255 -7.13 -16.63 -14.30
C CYS A 255 -8.63 -16.91 -14.31
N ASN A 256 -9.09 -17.84 -15.15
CA ASN A 256 -10.49 -18.25 -15.19
C ASN A 256 -10.95 -18.90 -13.87
N ASP A 257 -10.13 -19.77 -13.28
CA ASP A 257 -10.47 -20.45 -12.03
C ASP A 257 -10.48 -19.50 -10.83
N LEU A 258 -9.49 -18.60 -10.72
CA LEU A 258 -9.42 -17.59 -9.66
C LEU A 258 -10.64 -16.66 -9.65
N ASN A 259 -11.20 -16.36 -10.83
CA ASN A 259 -12.41 -15.55 -11.00
C ASN A 259 -13.72 -16.23 -10.58
N LYS A 260 -13.72 -17.55 -10.32
CA LYS A 260 -14.94 -18.26 -9.92
C LYS A 260 -15.30 -17.93 -8.48
N LYS A 261 -16.58 -17.61 -8.25
CA LYS A 261 -17.17 -17.26 -6.94
C LYS A 261 -17.07 -18.37 -5.88
N VAL A 262 -16.69 -19.59 -6.27
CA VAL A 262 -16.48 -20.70 -5.35
C VAL A 262 -15.23 -20.51 -4.48
N ASN A 263 -14.24 -19.75 -4.96
CA ASN A 263 -13.09 -19.38 -4.16
C ASN A 263 -13.51 -18.39 -3.07
N ILE A 264 -13.14 -18.69 -1.82
CA ILE A 264 -13.46 -17.84 -0.67
C ILE A 264 -12.26 -16.95 -0.36
N TRP A 265 -12.54 -15.65 -0.25
CA TRP A 265 -11.57 -14.61 0.04
C TRP A 265 -11.96 -13.89 1.33
N GLU A 266 -10.99 -13.68 2.21
CA GLU A 266 -11.19 -13.02 3.49
C GLU A 266 -10.37 -11.75 3.59
N ARG A 267 -10.98 -10.71 4.16
CA ARG A 267 -10.31 -9.44 4.38
C ARG A 267 -9.38 -9.54 5.58
N ARG A 268 -8.10 -9.27 5.35
CA ARG A 268 -7.02 -9.30 6.33
C ARG A 268 -6.65 -7.87 6.74
N GLY A 269 -6.64 -7.65 8.06
CA GLY A 269 -6.24 -6.40 8.72
C GLY A 269 -4.91 -6.54 9.50
N PRO A 270 -4.68 -5.71 10.53
CA PRO A 270 -5.51 -4.56 10.95
C PRO A 270 -5.36 -3.34 10.00
N PRO A 271 -6.32 -2.39 9.97
CA PRO A 271 -6.33 -1.26 9.02
C PRO A 271 -5.11 -0.33 9.08
N ASN A 272 -4.42 -0.21 10.22
CA ASN A 272 -3.15 0.54 10.31
C ASN A 272 -1.95 -0.18 9.67
N LYS A 273 -2.13 -1.40 9.16
CA LYS A 273 -1.10 -2.20 8.50
C LYS A 273 -1.49 -2.66 7.11
N ARG A 274 -2.73 -3.11 6.94
CA ARG A 274 -3.23 -3.63 5.67
C ARG A 274 -4.74 -3.69 5.64
N ASN A 275 -5.26 -3.65 4.43
CA ASN A 275 -6.64 -3.95 4.10
C ASN A 275 -6.59 -4.68 2.76
N ILE A 276 -6.51 -6.00 2.80
CA ILE A 276 -6.31 -6.80 1.60
C ILE A 276 -7.10 -8.10 1.70
N GLU A 277 -7.51 -8.66 0.58
CA GLU A 277 -8.18 -9.94 0.57
C GLU A 277 -7.18 -11.08 0.33
N VAL A 278 -7.27 -12.12 1.15
CA VAL A 278 -6.43 -13.32 1.08
C VAL A 278 -7.33 -14.53 0.86
N ALA A 279 -6.94 -15.46 -0.01
CA ALA A 279 -7.73 -16.67 -0.22
C ALA A 279 -7.65 -17.60 1.00
N GLN A 280 -8.74 -18.32 1.29
CA GLN A 280 -8.68 -19.47 2.19
C GLN A 280 -8.11 -20.69 1.42
N PRO A 281 -6.95 -21.25 1.83
CA PRO A 281 -6.30 -22.34 1.09
C PRO A 281 -7.21 -23.55 0.84
N ASP A 282 -7.99 -23.97 1.85
CA ASP A 282 -8.89 -25.14 1.79
C ASP A 282 -10.14 -24.92 0.92
N LYS A 283 -10.34 -23.72 0.39
CA LYS A 283 -11.52 -23.32 -0.39
C LYS A 283 -11.17 -22.89 -1.81
N LEU A 284 -9.91 -23.04 -2.21
CA LEU A 284 -9.50 -22.82 -3.57
C LEU A 284 -9.88 -23.99 -4.47
N LEU A 285 -10.12 -23.70 -5.74
CA LEU A 285 -10.23 -24.72 -6.77
C LEU A 285 -8.91 -25.49 -6.96
N PRO A 286 -8.96 -26.72 -7.50
CA PRO A 286 -7.78 -27.57 -7.63
C PRO A 286 -6.61 -26.91 -8.34
N LEU A 287 -6.84 -26.18 -9.44
CA LEU A 287 -5.75 -25.63 -10.24
C LEU A 287 -4.99 -24.50 -9.50
N PRO A 288 -5.63 -23.49 -8.86
CA PRO A 288 -4.95 -22.59 -7.94
C PRO A 288 -4.22 -23.28 -6.78
N THR A 289 -4.78 -24.35 -6.21
CA THR A 289 -4.14 -25.12 -5.14
C THR A 289 -2.88 -25.85 -5.63
N GLU A 290 -2.92 -26.44 -6.82
CA GLU A 290 -1.76 -27.09 -7.44
C GLU A 290 -0.65 -26.08 -7.76
N CYS A 291 -1.04 -24.91 -8.30
CA CYS A 291 -0.14 -23.79 -8.57
C CYS A 291 0.52 -23.27 -7.28
N HIS A 292 -0.25 -23.06 -6.21
CA HIS A 292 0.28 -22.70 -4.90
C HIS A 292 1.29 -23.74 -4.40
N SER A 293 0.96 -25.02 -4.55
CA SER A 293 1.84 -26.12 -4.15
C SER A 293 3.13 -26.17 -4.97
N LEU A 294 3.13 -25.72 -6.24
CA LEU A 294 4.36 -25.58 -7.04
C LEU A 294 5.27 -24.52 -6.44
N PHE A 295 4.75 -23.33 -6.16
CA PHE A 295 5.55 -22.21 -5.62
C PHE A 295 6.14 -22.49 -4.23
N LEU A 296 5.52 -23.40 -3.48
CA LEU A 296 6.01 -23.88 -2.19
C LEU A 296 6.83 -25.17 -2.27
N SER A 297 7.22 -25.62 -3.46
CA SER A 297 7.90 -26.91 -3.65
C SER A 297 9.42 -26.83 -3.74
N GLU A 298 10.08 -27.93 -3.39
CA GLU A 298 11.53 -28.10 -3.50
C GLU A 298 12.07 -27.83 -4.93
N PRO A 299 11.44 -28.35 -6.01
CA PRO A 299 11.82 -27.99 -7.38
C PRO A 299 11.80 -26.48 -7.65
N PHE A 300 10.83 -25.75 -7.10
CA PHE A 300 10.74 -24.30 -7.32
C PHE A 300 11.80 -23.54 -6.52
N CYS A 301 12.09 -23.94 -5.27
CA CYS A 301 13.22 -23.43 -4.50
C CYS A 301 14.56 -23.65 -5.23
N LEU A 302 14.72 -24.79 -5.89
CA LEU A 302 15.88 -25.10 -6.73
C LEU A 302 15.98 -24.17 -7.95
N LEU A 303 14.87 -23.96 -8.66
CA LEU A 303 14.80 -22.99 -9.74
C LEU A 303 15.17 -21.58 -9.26
N LEU A 304 14.60 -21.11 -8.15
CA LEU A 304 14.94 -19.79 -7.60
C LEU A 304 16.41 -19.70 -7.18
N SER A 305 16.97 -20.76 -6.59
CA SER A 305 18.40 -20.82 -6.26
C SER A 305 19.25 -20.63 -7.52
N HIS A 306 18.80 -21.22 -8.62
CA HIS A 306 19.46 -21.08 -9.90
C HIS A 306 19.33 -19.68 -10.53
N LEU A 307 18.17 -19.04 -10.38
CA LEU A 307 17.92 -17.72 -10.95
C LEU A 307 18.57 -16.59 -10.12
N THR A 308 18.83 -16.82 -8.84
CA THR A 308 19.26 -15.76 -7.91
C THR A 308 20.68 -15.93 -7.37
N GLY A 309 21.23 -17.15 -7.45
CA GLY A 309 22.50 -17.49 -6.78
C GLY A 309 22.37 -17.70 -5.26
N LEU A 310 21.17 -17.53 -4.70
CA LEU A 310 20.90 -17.82 -3.29
C LEU A 310 20.78 -19.33 -3.07
N GLN A 311 21.15 -19.80 -1.89
CA GLN A 311 21.01 -21.20 -1.51
C GLN A 311 19.69 -21.42 -0.77
N LEU A 312 18.62 -21.75 -1.48
CA LEU A 312 17.26 -21.89 -0.90
C LEU A 312 16.88 -23.36 -0.61
N THR A 313 17.63 -24.31 -1.14
CA THR A 313 17.40 -25.75 -1.05
C THR A 313 18.70 -26.45 -0.65
N SER A 314 18.60 -27.66 -0.08
CA SER A 314 19.75 -28.54 0.18
C SER A 314 20.24 -29.28 -1.08
N HIS A 315 19.71 -28.96 -2.24
CA HIS A 315 19.97 -29.64 -3.50
C HIS A 315 20.48 -28.66 -4.55
N THR A 316 21.32 -29.15 -5.47
CA THR A 316 21.72 -28.42 -6.68
C THR A 316 21.44 -29.28 -7.90
N LEU A 317 21.24 -28.67 -9.07
CA LEU A 317 21.28 -29.44 -10.31
C LEU A 317 22.71 -29.51 -10.82
N ASN A 318 23.14 -30.70 -11.22
CA ASN A 318 24.29 -30.85 -12.07
C ASN A 318 23.96 -30.26 -13.46
N LEU A 319 24.47 -29.07 -13.74
CA LEU A 319 24.31 -28.37 -15.02
C LEU A 319 25.48 -28.61 -15.98
N ASN A 320 26.30 -29.65 -15.76
CA ASN A 320 27.37 -29.97 -16.69
C ASN A 320 26.79 -30.27 -18.09
N PRO A 321 27.27 -29.60 -19.16
CA PRO A 321 26.76 -29.80 -20.52
C PRO A 321 26.93 -31.23 -21.08
N ASN A 322 27.70 -32.08 -20.40
CA ASN A 322 28.02 -33.45 -20.80
C ASN A 322 27.27 -34.51 -19.98
N ASP A 323 26.53 -34.12 -18.94
CA ASP A 323 25.80 -35.02 -18.06
C ASP A 323 24.28 -34.79 -18.20
N ASP A 324 23.49 -35.83 -17.93
CA ASP A 324 22.04 -35.65 -17.75
C ASP A 324 21.79 -34.83 -16.47
N VAL A 325 20.79 -33.93 -16.53
CA VAL A 325 20.38 -33.10 -15.39
C VAL A 325 20.04 -34.02 -14.22
N SER A 326 20.82 -33.92 -13.14
CA SER A 326 20.67 -34.75 -11.96
C SER A 326 20.74 -33.90 -10.70
N ILE A 327 19.94 -34.25 -9.70
CA ILE A 327 19.91 -33.57 -8.41
C ILE A 327 21.07 -34.09 -7.55
N MET A 328 21.94 -33.19 -7.10
CA MET A 328 23.04 -33.50 -6.19
C MET A 328 22.75 -32.91 -4.80
N PRO A 329 22.96 -33.66 -3.71
CA PRO A 329 22.85 -33.12 -2.37
C PRO A 329 24.02 -32.18 -2.09
N GLU A 330 23.73 -30.98 -1.58
CA GLU A 330 24.74 -30.04 -1.10
C GLU A 330 25.00 -30.27 0.40
N SER A 331 26.26 -30.47 0.76
CA SER A 331 26.63 -30.72 2.16
C SER A 331 26.68 -29.42 2.96
N ASN A 332 25.90 -29.38 4.05
CA ASN A 332 26.03 -28.52 5.25
C ASN A 332 25.16 -27.26 5.38
N ASN A 333 24.01 -27.13 4.71
CA ASN A 333 23.07 -26.04 5.04
C ASN A 333 21.62 -26.49 5.23
N THR A 334 20.90 -25.75 6.09
CA THR A 334 19.50 -26.00 6.42
C THR A 334 18.62 -25.46 5.29
N PRO A 335 17.66 -26.22 4.73
CA PRO A 335 16.76 -25.72 3.70
C PRO A 335 16.04 -24.46 4.16
N CYS A 336 15.85 -23.49 3.26
CA CYS A 336 15.04 -22.31 3.58
C CYS A 336 13.58 -22.71 3.71
N ASN A 337 12.91 -22.18 4.73
CA ASN A 337 11.46 -22.29 4.81
C ASN A 337 10.82 -21.24 3.90
N CYS A 338 9.63 -21.54 3.41
CA CYS A 338 8.85 -20.65 2.58
C CYS A 338 7.43 -20.48 3.13
N HIS A 339 6.81 -19.37 2.78
CA HIS A 339 5.38 -19.16 2.91
C HIS A 339 4.86 -18.50 1.64
N GLY A 340 3.58 -18.65 1.36
CA GLY A 340 2.95 -18.04 0.20
C GLY A 340 1.45 -17.97 0.41
N ASP A 341 0.85 -16.91 -0.10
CA ASP A 341 -0.58 -16.65 0.01
C ASP A 341 -1.08 -16.11 -1.32
N TRP A 342 -2.37 -16.36 -1.61
CA TRP A 342 -3.06 -15.72 -2.72
C TRP A 342 -3.67 -14.41 -2.25
N TYR A 343 -3.29 -13.32 -2.90
CA TYR A 343 -3.80 -11.99 -2.61
C TYR A 343 -4.71 -11.50 -3.73
N ARG A 344 -5.87 -10.97 -3.36
CA ARG A 344 -6.78 -10.28 -4.28
C ARG A 344 -6.79 -8.80 -3.96
N TRP A 345 -6.35 -8.02 -4.94
CA TRP A 345 -6.35 -6.56 -4.87
C TRP A 345 -7.64 -6.02 -5.49
N GLN A 346 -8.34 -5.20 -4.73
CA GLN A 346 -9.55 -4.50 -5.16
C GLN A 346 -9.46 -3.03 -4.76
N HIS A 347 -10.36 -2.21 -5.28
CA HIS A 347 -10.47 -0.81 -4.88
C HIS A 347 -10.56 -0.68 -3.35
N GLY A 348 -9.74 0.23 -2.81
CA GLY A 348 -9.55 0.43 -1.36
C GLY A 348 -8.59 -0.55 -0.69
N GLY A 349 -7.97 -1.48 -1.43
CA GLY A 349 -6.97 -2.41 -0.91
C GLY A 349 -5.59 -1.76 -0.74
N TYR A 350 -4.90 -2.01 0.38
CA TYR A 350 -3.58 -1.42 0.66
C TYR A 350 -2.77 -2.23 1.67
N THR A 351 -1.46 -1.94 1.73
CA THR A 351 -0.52 -2.33 2.79
C THR A 351 0.30 -1.12 3.20
N LEU A 352 0.64 -1.01 4.48
CA LEU A 352 1.37 0.10 5.09
C LEU A 352 2.65 -0.44 5.75
N MET A 353 3.68 0.40 5.80
CA MET A 353 4.81 0.16 6.70
C MET A 353 4.32 0.28 8.15
N SER A 354 4.85 -0.54 9.05
CA SER A 354 4.47 -0.51 10.46
C SER A 354 5.68 -0.72 11.34
N ASP A 355 5.68 -0.12 12.53
CA ASP A 355 6.71 -0.27 13.57
C ASP A 355 6.66 -1.64 14.28
N SER A 356 5.87 -2.59 13.75
CA SER A 356 5.73 -3.92 14.33
C SER A 356 7.08 -4.62 14.31
N THR A 357 7.55 -5.04 15.47
CA THR A 357 8.71 -5.93 15.54
C THR A 357 8.24 -7.33 15.16
N SER A 358 8.66 -7.81 13.99
CA SER A 358 8.48 -9.20 13.60
C SER A 358 9.32 -10.07 14.54
N THR A 359 8.69 -11.05 15.17
CA THR A 359 9.41 -12.06 15.95
C THR A 359 9.21 -13.43 15.34
N VAL A 360 10.32 -14.11 15.06
CA VAL A 360 10.33 -15.54 14.73
C VAL A 360 10.84 -16.27 15.97
N ASN A 361 10.06 -17.20 16.51
CA ASN A 361 10.39 -17.93 17.76
C ASN A 361 10.72 -17.05 18.99
N GLY A 362 10.19 -15.81 19.04
CA GLY A 362 10.36 -14.91 20.19
C GLY A 362 11.60 -14.01 20.15
N GLU A 363 12.42 -14.08 19.11
CA GLU A 363 13.57 -13.18 18.89
C GLU A 363 13.25 -12.13 17.82
N ASN A 364 13.84 -10.93 17.94
CA ASN A 364 13.69 -9.87 16.94
C ASN A 364 14.36 -10.33 15.63
N ALA A 365 13.58 -10.41 14.55
CA ALA A 365 14.09 -10.85 13.26
C ALA A 365 14.43 -9.62 12.38
N GLU A 366 15.71 -9.27 12.28
CA GLU A 366 16.21 -8.67 11.03
C GLU A 366 16.38 -9.83 10.04
N GLU A 367 15.38 -10.02 9.18
CA GLU A 367 15.30 -11.20 8.32
C GLU A 367 15.71 -10.84 6.89
N PHE A 368 16.76 -11.50 6.38
CA PHE A 368 17.03 -11.54 4.95
C PHE A 368 16.00 -12.47 4.30
N SER A 369 15.26 -11.97 3.33
CA SER A 369 14.21 -12.71 2.63
C SER A 369 14.29 -12.49 1.12
N LEU A 370 13.78 -13.46 0.36
CA LEU A 370 13.56 -13.35 -1.08
C LEU A 370 12.05 -13.28 -1.33
N ASP A 371 11.58 -12.14 -1.83
CA ASP A 371 10.19 -11.96 -2.24
C ASP A 371 9.97 -12.38 -3.68
N ALA A 372 8.99 -13.25 -3.92
CA ALA A 372 8.51 -13.61 -5.25
C ALA A 372 7.03 -13.22 -5.40
N LYS A 373 6.69 -12.47 -6.46
CA LYS A 373 5.33 -12.02 -6.75
C LYS A 373 4.94 -12.40 -8.17
N LEU A 374 3.82 -13.11 -8.30
CA LEU A 374 3.24 -13.45 -9.60
C LEU A 374 1.87 -12.79 -9.75
N PHE A 375 1.67 -12.10 -10.87
CA PHE A 375 0.48 -11.30 -11.13
C PHE A 375 -0.49 -12.04 -12.06
N PHE A 376 -1.76 -12.10 -11.64
CA PHE A 376 -2.84 -12.72 -12.38
C PHE A 376 -3.90 -11.68 -12.74
N ASN A 377 -4.01 -11.37 -14.03
CA ASN A 377 -5.03 -10.44 -14.52
C ASN A 377 -6.35 -11.19 -14.62
N THR A 378 -7.18 -10.98 -13.60
CA THR A 378 -8.49 -11.58 -13.42
C THR A 378 -9.56 -10.53 -13.74
N GLU A 379 -9.55 -10.01 -14.95
CA GLU A 379 -10.58 -9.09 -15.46
C GLU A 379 -11.81 -9.81 -16.01
#